data_AF-A0A9X6Q879-F1
#
_entry.id   AF-A0A9X6Q879-F1
#
_cell.length_a   1.000
_cell.length_b   1.000
_cell.length_c   1.000
_cell.angle_alpha   90.00
_cell.angle_beta   90.00
_cell.angle_gamma   90.00
#
_symmetry.space_group_name_H-M   'P 1'
#
loop_
_entity.id
_entity.type
_entity.pdbx_description
1 polymer ?
#
loop_
_entity_poly.entity_id
_entity_poly.type
_entity_poly.pdbx_seq_one_letter_code
_entity_poly.pdbx_strand_id
1 'polypeptide(L)' 'MAKPIRTKKQLNERLDYIRSIAEAEWCNSEKAHVEQDKLLRDVLVGITSGAENPVYLAGRALEVFNIEFSRWYS' A
#
# COMPACT_ATOMS: atom_id res chain seq x y z
N MET A 1 11.20 -9.64 -4.68
CA MET A 1 10.09 -10.37 -5.33
C MET A 1 8.78 -9.74 -4.90
N ALA A 2 7.82 -9.58 -5.81
CA ALA A 2 6.48 -9.08 -5.46
C ALA A 2 5.79 -10.10 -4.53
N LYS A 3 5.04 -9.60 -3.54
CA LYS A 3 4.24 -10.40 -2.61
C LYS A 3 2.77 -10.22 -2.98
N PRO A 4 2.17 -11.10 -3.78
CA PRO A 4 0.85 -10.87 -4.35
C PRO A 4 -0.21 -10.71 -3.24
N ILE A 5 -0.97 -9.61 -3.28
CA ILE A 5 -2.11 -9.40 -2.37
C ILE A 5 -3.35 -10.00 -3.02
N ARG A 6 -3.89 -11.05 -2.41
CA ARG A 6 -5.03 -11.82 -2.97
C ARG A 6 -6.31 -11.68 -2.16
N THR A 7 -6.17 -11.26 -0.90
CA THR A 7 -7.28 -11.20 0.07
C THR A 7 -7.43 -9.80 0.65
N LYS A 8 -8.64 -9.49 1.11
CA LYS A 8 -8.93 -8.21 1.77
C LYS A 8 -8.09 -8.02 3.04
N LYS A 9 -7.81 -9.11 3.77
CA LYS A 9 -7.02 -9.07 5.02
C LYS A 9 -5.59 -8.60 4.76
N GLN A 10 -4.91 -9.21 3.78
CA GLN A 10 -3.55 -8.83 3.39
C GLN A 10 -3.46 -7.36 2.95
N LEU A 11 -4.48 -6.86 2.23
CA LEU A 11 -4.53 -5.47 1.83
C LEU A 11 -4.62 -4.52 3.03
N ASN A 12 -5.50 -4.82 3.98
CA ASN A 12 -5.71 -3.95 5.14
C ASN A 12 -4.48 -3.93 6.04
N GLU A 13 -3.89 -5.09 6.32
CA GLU A 13 -2.65 -5.18 7.11
C GLU A 13 -1.53 -4.34 6.47
N ARG A 14 -1.48 -4.30 5.13
CA ARG A 14 -0.49 -3.51 4.40
C ARG A 14 -0.77 -2.01 4.44
N LEU A 15 -2.04 -1.61 4.33
CA LEU A 15 -2.45 -0.21 4.47
C LEU A 15 -2.21 0.30 5.90
N ASP A 16 -2.53 -0.49 6.92
CA ASP A 16 -2.28 -0.14 8.32
C ASP A 16 -0.79 -0.01 8.61
N TYR A 17 0.03 -0.88 8.01
CA TYR A 17 1.49 -0.75 8.08
C TYR A 17 1.99 0.57 7.46
N ILE A 18 1.49 0.93 6.27
CA ILE A 18 1.88 2.19 5.61
C ILE A 18 1.45 3.40 6.44
N ARG A 19 0.23 3.39 7.00
CA ARG A 19 -0.25 4.43 7.94
C ARG A 19 0.66 4.56 9.15
N SER A 20 1.02 3.44 9.78
CA SER A 20 1.91 3.45 10.94
C SER A 20 3.30 4.02 10.66
N ILE A 21 3.82 3.85 9.43
CA ILE A 21 5.08 4.46 9.00
C ILE A 21 4.91 5.95 8.75
N ALA A 22 3.81 6.35 8.11
CA ALA A 22 3.52 7.75 7.80
C ALA A 22 3.30 8.60 9.07
N GLU A 23 2.63 8.04 10.07
CA GLU A 23 2.32 8.70 11.35
C GLU A 23 3.48 8.70 12.35
N ALA A 24 4.54 7.91 12.11
CA ALA A 24 5.68 7.88 13.01
C ALA A 24 6.41 9.24 13.04
N GLU A 25 6.67 9.80 14.22
CA GLU A 25 7.31 11.13 14.41
C GLU A 25 8.67 11.29 13.70
N TRP A 26 9.33 10.18 13.39
CA TRP A 26 10.59 10.10 12.63
C TRP A 26 10.34 9.62 11.21
N CYS A 27 9.28 10.16 10.59
CA CYS A 27 8.80 9.75 9.27
C CYS A 27 9.92 9.95 8.24
N ASN A 28 10.56 8.84 7.87
CA ASN A 28 11.33 8.79 6.65
C ASN A 28 10.32 8.68 5.51
N SER A 29 9.82 9.81 5.01
CA SER A 29 8.75 9.83 4.00
C SER A 29 9.12 9.02 2.76
N GLU A 30 10.41 8.89 2.46
CA GLU A 30 10.95 7.97 1.47
C GLU A 30 10.49 6.52 1.70
N LYS A 31 10.56 6.02 2.93
CA LYS A 31 10.14 4.65 3.27
C LYS A 31 8.64 4.46 3.07
N ALA A 32 7.85 5.47 3.41
CA ALA A 32 6.40 5.44 3.24
C ALA A 32 6.02 5.40 1.74
N HIS A 33 6.69 6.23 0.92
CA HIS A 33 6.55 6.21 -0.54
C HIS A 33 6.99 4.88 -1.17
N VAL A 34 8.11 4.30 -0.71
CA VAL A 34 8.56 2.99 -1.18
C VAL A 34 7.55 1.88 -0.86
N GLU A 35 6.94 1.91 0.32
CA GLU A 35 5.94 0.90 0.69
C GLU A 35 4.61 1.10 -0.05
N GLN A 36 4.25 2.34 -0.39
CA GLN A 36 3.13 2.66 -1.28
C GLN A 36 3.32 2.07 -2.68
N ASP A 37 4.49 2.26 -3.30
CA ASP A 37 4.78 1.70 -4.63
C ASP A 37 4.76 0.17 -4.63
N LYS A 38 5.32 -0.43 -3.57
CA LYS A 38 5.27 -1.88 -3.37
C LYS A 38 3.84 -2.39 -3.25
N LEU A 39 2.99 -1.69 -2.49
CA LEU A 39 1.58 -2.07 -2.33
C LEU A 39 0.87 -2.14 -3.68
N LEU A 40 1.01 -1.11 -4.51
CA LEU A 40 0.36 -1.07 -5.82
C LEU A 40 0.85 -2.21 -6.72
N ARG A 41 2.16 -2.46 -6.74
CA ARG A 41 2.73 -3.59 -7.49
C ARG A 41 2.21 -4.93 -7.00
N ASP A 42 2.16 -5.12 -5.69
CA ASP A 42 1.70 -6.36 -5.05
C ASP A 42 0.21 -6.62 -5.30
N VAL A 43 -0.61 -5.57 -5.36
CA VAL A 43 -2.04 -5.64 -5.74
C VAL A 43 -2.20 -5.98 -7.22
N LEU A 44 -1.44 -5.35 -8.13
CA LEU A 44 -1.49 -5.66 -9.56
C LEU A 44 -1.07 -7.11 -9.86
N VAL A 45 -0.02 -7.60 -9.21
CA VAL A 45 0.40 -9.00 -9.31
C VAL A 45 -0.65 -9.93 -8.67
N GLY A 46 -1.29 -9.51 -7.58
CA GLY A 46 -2.42 -10.22 -6.98
C GLY A 46 -3.58 -10.39 -7.95
N ILE A 47 -4.00 -9.31 -8.61
CA ILE A 47 -5.08 -9.28 -9.59
C ILE A 47 -4.78 -10.20 -10.77
N THR A 48 -3.58 -10.08 -11.35
CA THR A 48 -3.16 -10.89 -12.51
C THR A 48 -2.96 -12.37 -12.18
N SER A 49 -2.79 -12.73 -10.90
CA SER A 49 -2.63 -14.11 -10.43
C SER A 49 -3.89 -14.73 -9.81
N GLY A 50 -5.07 -14.12 -10.01
CA GLY A 50 -6.36 -14.69 -9.61
C GLY A 50 -6.79 -14.31 -8.19
N ALA A 51 -6.73 -13.03 -7.83
CA ALA A 51 -7.26 -12.54 -6.56
C ALA A 51 -8.78 -12.74 -6.43
N GLU A 52 -9.27 -12.97 -5.21
CA GLU A 52 -10.68 -13.28 -4.93
C GLU A 52 -11.64 -12.12 -5.27
N ASN A 53 -11.18 -10.88 -5.12
CA ASN A 53 -12.00 -9.69 -5.39
C ASN A 53 -11.17 -8.54 -5.98
N PRO A 54 -10.82 -8.60 -7.27
CA PRO A 54 -9.89 -7.67 -7.91
C PRO A 54 -10.33 -6.21 -7.83
N VAL A 55 -11.62 -5.95 -8.03
CA VAL A 55 -12.20 -4.59 -8.03
C VAL A 55 -12.08 -3.96 -6.64
N TYR A 56 -12.42 -4.72 -5.60
CA TYR A 56 -12.28 -4.26 -4.22
C TYR A 56 -10.83 -3.97 -3.86
N LEU A 57 -9.92 -4.87 -4.25
CA LEU A 57 -8.50 -4.73 -3.94
C LEU A 57 -7.90 -3.51 -4.64
N ALA A 58 -8.23 -3.28 -5.91
CA ALA A 58 -7.79 -2.11 -6.64
C ALA A 58 -8.34 -0.82 -6.04
N GLY A 59 -9.66 -0.74 -5.82
CA GLY A 59 -10.30 0.46 -5.28
C GLY A 59 -9.78 0.84 -3.89
N ARG A 60 -9.63 -0.14 -3.01
CA ARG A 60 -9.15 0.09 -1.64
C ARG A 60 -7.64 0.37 -1.60
N ALA A 61 -6.84 -0.21 -2.50
CA ALA A 61 -5.42 0.11 -2.58
C ALA A 61 -5.16 1.58 -2.96
N LEU A 62 -6.07 2.21 -3.71
CA LEU A 62 -5.97 3.64 -4.05
C LEU A 62 -6.11 4.56 -2.83
N GLU A 63 -6.68 4.10 -1.72
CA GLU A 63 -6.73 4.88 -0.47
C GLU A 63 -5.33 5.22 0.06
N VAL A 64 -4.29 4.50 -0.36
CA VAL A 64 -2.89 4.80 -0.01
C VAL A 64 -2.47 6.21 -0.46
N PHE A 65 -3.08 6.75 -1.52
CA PHE A 65 -2.81 8.11 -2.00
C PHE A 65 -3.41 9.20 -1.11
N ASN A 66 -4.37 8.85 -0.26
CA ASN A 66 -4.96 9.78 0.72
C ASN A 66 -4.15 9.84 2.02
N ILE A 67 -3.10 9.01 2.17
CA ILE A 67 -2.22 9.08 3.32
C ILE A 67 -1.30 10.29 3.12
N GLU A 68 -1.36 11.26 4.03
CA GLU A 68 -0.48 12.43 3.97
C GLU A 68 0.96 12.02 4.24
N PHE A 69 1.80 12.12 3.21
CA PHE A 69 3.24 11.98 3.34
C PHE A 69 3.86 13.38 3.38
N SER A 70 4.67 13.66 4.40
CA SER A 70 5.50 14.87 4.42
C SER A 70 6.41 14.86 3.19
N ARG A 71 6.23 15.85 2.31
CA ARG A 71 7.01 15.94 1.07
C ARG A 71 8.50 16.02 1.44
N TRP A 72 9.31 15.23 0.74
CA TRP A 72 10.75 15.11 0.99
C TRP A 72 11.51 16.44 0.84
N TYR A 73 10.89 17.44 0.19
CA TYR A 73 11.35 18.82 0.12
C TYR A 73 10.48 19.66 1.07
N SER A 74 10.86 19.73 2.34
CA SER A 74 10.33 20.70 3.33
C SER A 74 11.47 21.58 3.79
#